data_AF-A0A951RJC4-F1
#
_entry.id   AF-A0A951RJC4-F1
#
_cell.length_a   1.000
_cell.length_b   1.000
_cell.length_c   1.000
_cell.angle_alpha   90.00
_cell.angle_beta   90.00
_cell.angle_gamma   90.00
#
_symmetry.space_group_name_H-M   'P 1'
#
loop_
_entity.id
_entity.type
_entity.pdbx_description
1 polymer ?
#
loop_
_entity_poly.entity_id
_entity_poly.type
_entity_poly.pdbx_seq_one_letter_code
_entity_poly.pdbx_strand_id
1 'polypeptide(L)'
;MIIYSNNNIHKWAWWRKKSKFLFCVSSGLVFGTGVTLLTLILKLLREGGMDVTNSCLAVFGGSFVAGALFSIILWYQNDDRYREYLRKKQTEE
;
A
#
# COMPACT_ATOMS: atom_id res chain seq x y z
N MET A 1 -0.67 -3.38 1.67
CA MET A 1 -1.16 -4.48 2.53
C MET A 1 -1.30 -5.71 1.66
N ILE A 2 -0.37 -6.67 1.75
CA ILE A 2 -0.45 -7.88 0.94
C ILE A 2 -1.09 -8.98 1.80
N ILE A 3 -2.26 -9.44 1.38
CA ILE A 3 -3.12 -10.32 2.18
C ILE A 3 -2.83 -11.75 1.69
N TYR A 4 -1.67 -12.29 2.08
CA TYR A 4 -1.23 -13.63 1.69
C TYR A 4 -1.81 -14.76 2.54
N SER A 5 -2.54 -14.44 3.61
CA SER A 5 -3.03 -15.44 4.57
C SER A 5 -4.55 -15.41 4.67
N ASN A 6 -5.17 -16.59 4.73
CA ASN A 6 -6.59 -16.77 5.07
C ASN A 6 -6.96 -15.99 6.33
N ASN A 7 -6.04 -15.83 7.29
CA ASN A 7 -6.28 -15.06 8.50
C ASN A 7 -6.57 -13.57 8.23
N ASN A 8 -6.14 -13.00 7.11
CA ASN A 8 -6.34 -11.59 6.79
C ASN A 8 -7.38 -11.36 5.68
N ILE A 9 -8.05 -12.42 5.20
CA ILE A 9 -9.00 -12.34 4.09
C ILE A 9 -10.22 -11.48 4.40
N HIS A 10 -10.60 -11.40 5.68
CA HIS A 10 -11.66 -10.52 6.17
C HIS A 10 -11.32 -9.03 5.97
N LYS A 11 -10.04 -8.66 6.09
CA LYS A 11 -9.57 -7.29 5.83
C LYS A 11 -9.67 -6.94 4.35
N TRP A 12 -9.45 -7.93 3.47
CA TRP A 12 -9.64 -7.73 2.03
C TRP A 12 -11.11 -7.48 1.68
N ALA A 13 -12.02 -8.27 2.25
CA ALA A 13 -13.45 -8.10 2.04
C ALA A 13 -13.94 -6.68 2.40
N TRP A 14 -13.36 -6.06 3.43
CA TRP A 14 -13.63 -4.67 3.79
C TRP A 14 -13.16 -3.69 2.71
N TRP A 15 -11.92 -3.84 2.22
CA TRP A 15 -11.38 -2.97 1.16
C TRP A 15 -12.15 -3.10 -0.15
N ARG A 16 -12.54 -4.33 -0.51
CA ARG A 16 -13.36 -4.64 -1.69
C ARG A 16 -14.68 -3.88 -1.70
N LYS A 17 -15.33 -3.74 -0.53
CA LYS A 17 -16.60 -3.02 -0.37
C LYS A 17 -16.48 -1.50 -0.53
N LYS A 18 -15.30 -0.92 -0.30
CA LYS A 18 -15.12 0.53 -0.36
C LYS A 18 -14.91 1.04 -1.78
N SER A 19 -13.74 0.78 -2.36
CA SER A 19 -13.40 1.12 -3.75
C SER A 19 -11.94 0.78 -4.03
N LYS A 20 -11.65 0.38 -5.27
CA LYS A 20 -10.28 0.24 -5.79
C LYS A 20 -9.49 1.55 -5.67
N PHE A 21 -10.13 2.68 -5.95
CA PHE A 21 -9.49 3.99 -5.90
C PHE A 21 -9.02 4.30 -4.47
N LEU A 22 -9.89 4.12 -3.47
CA LEU A 22 -9.55 4.35 -2.06
C LEU A 22 -8.43 3.44 -1.57
N PHE A 23 -8.39 2.18 -2.02
CA PHE A 23 -7.29 1.26 -1.72
C PHE A 23 -5.95 1.72 -2.33
N CYS A 24 -5.97 2.17 -3.59
CA CYS A 24 -4.76 2.64 -4.26
C CYS A 24 -4.24 3.92 -3.61
N VAL A 25 -5.11 4.89 -3.33
CA VAL A 25 -4.73 6.16 -2.67
C VAL A 25 -4.18 5.90 -1.28
N SER A 26 -4.86 5.10 -0.45
CA SER A 26 -4.37 4.78 0.90
C SER A 26 -3.04 4.02 0.89
N SER A 27 -2.86 3.07 -0.03
CA SER A 27 -1.61 2.34 -0.16
C SER A 27 -0.48 3.24 -0.66
N GLY A 28 -0.77 4.15 -1.58
CA GLY A 28 0.14 5.23 -1.99
C GLY A 28 0.52 6.12 -0.82
N LEU A 29 -0.43 6.55 0.02
CA LEU A 29 -0.17 7.36 1.21
C LEU A 29 0.76 6.63 2.19
N VAL A 30 0.48 5.36 2.49
CA VAL A 30 1.31 4.55 3.39
C VAL A 30 2.72 4.42 2.84
N PHE A 31 2.86 4.11 1.55
CA PHE A 31 4.17 3.93 0.92
C PHE A 31 4.94 5.26 0.86
N GLY A 32 4.31 6.33 0.40
CA GLY A 32 4.90 7.66 0.33
C GLY A 32 5.35 8.17 1.69
N THR A 33 4.52 7.99 2.72
CA THR A 33 4.87 8.35 4.11
C THR A 33 6.05 7.53 4.61
N GLY A 34 6.04 6.21 4.40
CA GLY A 34 7.13 5.32 4.83
C GLY A 34 8.48 5.68 4.20
N VAL A 35 8.50 5.91 2.89
CA VAL A 35 9.74 6.31 2.18
C VAL A 35 10.21 7.70 2.62
N THR A 36 9.28 8.63 2.85
CA THR A 36 9.60 9.98 3.32
C THR A 36 10.20 9.96 4.73
N LEU A 37 9.62 9.17 5.64
CA LEU A 37 10.15 8.98 6.99
C LEU A 37 11.55 8.35 6.97
N LEU A 38 11.74 7.31 6.15
CA LEU A 38 13.06 6.70 5.97
C LEU A 38 14.08 7.72 5.47
N THR A 39 13.70 8.54 4.49
CA THR A 39 14.56 9.58 3.92
C THR A 39 14.92 10.65 4.96
N LEU A 40 13.97 11.04 5.81
CA LEU A 40 14.21 11.96 6.93
C LEU A 40 15.20 11.37 7.94
N ILE A 41 15.02 10.11 8.34
CA ILE A 41 15.92 9.42 9.27
C ILE A 41 17.34 9.37 8.69
N LEU A 42 17.49 8.97 7.42
CA LEU A 42 18.80 8.90 6.77
C LEU A 42 19.48 10.27 6.67
N LYS A 43 18.71 11.34 6.47
CA LYS A 43 19.24 12.71 6.42
C LYS A 43 19.64 13.22 7.80
N LEU A 44 18.86 12.93 8.85
CA LEU A 44 19.21 13.27 10.24
C LEU A 44 20.50 12.60 10.69
N LEU A 45 20.74 11.35 10.25
CA LEU A 45 21.95 10.60 10.57
C LEU A 45 23.22 11.10 9.85
N ARG A 46 23.09 11.93 8.80
CA ARG A 46 24.21 12.31 7.92
C ARG A 46 24.73 13.74 8.14
N GLU A 47 24.29 14.44 9.19
CA GLU A 47 24.70 15.82 9.55
C GLU A 47 24.75 16.80 8.36
N GLY A 48 23.75 16.74 7.47
CA GLY A 48 23.63 17.67 6.35
C GLY A 48 22.69 18.84 6.67
N GLY A 49 23.20 20.07 6.72
CA GLY A 49 22.37 21.28 6.75
C GLY A 49 21.44 21.31 5.54
N MET A 50 20.13 21.54 5.75
CA MET A 50 19.16 21.28 4.68
C MET A 50 17.92 22.15 4.68
N ASP A 51 17.54 22.48 3.45
CA ASP A 51 16.18 22.76 2.99
C ASP A 51 15.37 21.44 2.90
N VAL A 52 14.86 20.99 4.05
CA VAL A 52 14.21 19.67 4.24
C VAL A 52 12.91 19.55 3.44
N THR A 53 12.18 20.66 3.33
CA THR A 53 10.80 20.71 2.86
C THR A 53 10.67 20.34 1.39
N ASN A 54 11.51 20.93 0.53
CA ASN A 54 11.47 20.70 -0.92
C ASN A 54 11.87 19.26 -1.28
N SER A 55 12.88 18.70 -0.61
CA SER A 55 13.32 17.32 -0.83
C SER A 55 12.25 16.31 -0.39
N CYS A 56 11.63 16.51 0.78
CA CYS A 56 10.64 15.59 1.32
C CYS A 56 9.34 15.58 0.50
N LEU A 57 8.89 16.73 0.00
CA LEU A 57 7.70 16.80 -0.86
C LEU A 57 7.92 16.06 -2.20
N ALA A 58 9.09 16.23 -2.82
CA ALA A 58 9.41 15.52 -4.06
C ALA A 58 9.46 14.00 -3.86
N VAL A 59 10.14 13.56 -2.79
CA VAL A 59 10.23 12.13 -2.43
C VAL A 59 8.86 11.55 -2.09
N PHE A 60 8.05 12.29 -1.32
CA PHE A 60 6.69 11.88 -0.99
C PHE A 60 5.84 11.75 -2.24
N GLY A 61 5.83 12.76 -3.12
CA GLY A 61 5.03 12.77 -4.33
C GLY A 61 5.37 11.61 -5.26
N GLY A 62 6.67 11.40 -5.55
CA GLY A 62 7.12 10.29 -6.40
C GLY A 62 6.77 8.93 -5.82
N SER A 63 7.03 8.75 -4.52
CA SER A 63 6.74 7.50 -3.81
C SER A 63 5.24 7.24 -3.70
N PHE A 64 4.44 8.27 -3.45
CA PHE A 64 2.98 8.19 -3.39
C PHE A 64 2.41 7.66 -4.71
N VAL A 65 2.80 8.26 -5.84
CA VAL A 65 2.34 7.86 -7.18
C VAL A 65 2.79 6.42 -7.49
N ALA A 66 4.05 6.09 -7.23
CA ALA A 66 4.57 4.73 -7.43
C ALA A 66 3.80 3.70 -6.58
N GLY A 67 3.56 3.99 -5.30
CA GLY A 67 2.79 3.14 -4.40
C GLY A 67 1.33 2.99 -4.83
N ALA A 68 0.69 4.06 -5.30
CA ALA A 68 -0.68 4.02 -5.79
C ALA A 68 -0.81 3.17 -7.07
N LEU A 69 0.11 3.32 -8.02
CA LEU A 69 0.15 2.52 -9.25
C LEU A 69 0.43 1.04 -8.96
N PHE A 70 1.41 0.74 -8.12
CA PHE A 70 1.72 -0.64 -7.72
C PHE A 70 0.52 -1.32 -7.03
N SER A 71 -0.27 -0.54 -6.30
CA SER A 71 -1.45 -1.04 -5.60
C SER A 71 -2.59 -1.44 -6.52
N ILE A 72 -2.59 -1.00 -7.79
CA ILE A 72 -3.52 -1.50 -8.80
C ILE A 72 -3.30 -3.00 -9.04
N ILE A 73 -2.03 -3.42 -9.16
CA ILE A 73 -1.67 -4.82 -9.37
C ILE A 73 -2.06 -5.65 -8.14
N LEU A 74 -1.73 -5.15 -6.94
CA LEU A 74 -2.09 -5.80 -5.68
C LEU A 74 -3.61 -5.94 -5.54
N TRP A 75 -4.40 -4.99 -6.04
CA TRP A 75 -5.85 -5.09 -5.98
C TRP A 75 -6.35 -6.31 -6.74
N TYR A 76 -5.90 -6.50 -7.98
CA TYR A 76 -6.31 -7.65 -8.80
C TYR A 76 -5.84 -8.98 -8.20
N GLN A 77 -4.57 -9.04 -7.76
CA GLN A 77 -4.04 -10.24 -7.12
C GLN A 77 -4.83 -10.64 -5.88
N ASN A 78 -5.21 -9.68 -5.03
CA ASN A 78 -6.03 -9.97 -3.86
C ASN A 78 -7.48 -10.34 -4.25
N ASP A 79 -8.05 -9.75 -5.31
CA ASP A 79 -9.40 -10.11 -5.78
C ASP A 79 -9.48 -11.56 -6.27
N ASP A 80 -8.49 -12.00 -7.05
CA ASP A 80 -8.42 -13.37 -7.56
C ASP A 80 -8.30 -14.38 -6.41
N ARG A 81 -7.41 -14.11 -5.45
CA ARG A 81 -7.25 -14.95 -4.25
C ARG A 81 -8.50 -15.01 -3.40
N TYR A 82 -9.22 -13.90 -3.28
CA TYR A 82 -10.49 -13.89 -2.55
C TYR A 82 -11.55 -14.76 -3.22
N ARG A 83 -11.62 -14.74 -4.56
CA ARG A 83 -12.52 -15.62 -5.32
C ARG A 83 -12.12 -17.09 -5.16
N GLU A 84 -10.83 -17.41 -5.19
CA GLU A 84 -10.33 -18.76 -4.91
C GLU A 84 -10.73 -19.24 -3.51
N TYR A 85 -10.58 -18.38 -2.50
CA TYR A 85 -10.98 -18.68 -1.12
C TYR A 85 -12.48 -18.98 -1.01
N LEU A 86 -13.33 -18.16 -1.64
CA LEU A 86 -14.78 -18.38 -1.65
C LEU A 86 -15.17 -19.70 -2.33
N ARG A 87 -14.54 -20.05 -3.46
CA ARG A 87 -14.79 -21.32 -4.17
C ARG A 87 -14.43 -22.53 -3.30
N LYS A 88 -13.28 -22.50 -2.62
CA LYS A 88 -12.87 -23.59 -1.71
C LYS A 88 -13.87 -23.79 -0.59
N LYS A 89 -14.33 -22.69 0.03
CA LYS A 89 -15.31 -22.75 1.11
C LYS A 89 -16.65 -23.37 0.66
N GLN A 90 -17.11 -23.09 -0.55
CA GLN A 90 -18.33 -23.67 -1.13
C GLN A 90 -18.22 -25.15 -1.52
N THR A 91 -17.00 -25.69 -1.61
CA THR A 91 -16.76 -27.09 -1.96
C THR A 91 -16.58 -27.97 -0.72
N GLU A 92 -16.30 -27.36 0.43
CA GLU A 92 -16.14 -28.02 1.74
C GLU A 92 -17.44 -28.03 2.56
N GLU A 93 -18.47 -27.27 2.14
CA GLU A 93 -19.85 -27.27 2.66
C GLU A 93 -20.76 -28.17 1.81
#